data_AF-A0A0C2JCG0-F1
#
_entry.id   AF-A0A0C2JCG0-F1
#
_cell.length_a   1.000
_cell.length_b   1.000
_cell.length_c   1.000
_cell.angle_alpha   90.00
_cell.angle_beta   90.00
_cell.angle_gamma   90.00
#
_symmetry.space_group_name_H-M   'P 1'
#
loop_
_entity.id
_entity.type
_entity.pdbx_description
1 polymer ?
#
loop_
_entity_poly.entity_id
_entity_poly.type
_entity_poly.pdbx_seq_one_letter_code
_entity_poly.pdbx_strand_id
1 'polypeptide(L)'
;MIRERREEDLDRLCAVLESMDRPSGIPEDLSGWLEEYDAELSWVFDMAPVRVAPTKNVVAHVQVYGPADGPATARMAECTGRPPGELLAIGKHFVKPGTYEWNIGRYLLRESVTYIRSRGRIPVLDLHRDGFLSKEFYEKFGFHEADSGDPGVTPMVYTG
;
A
#
# COMPACT_ATOMS: atom_id res chain seq x y z
N MET A 1 -15.72 0.14 -5.95
CA MET A 1 -16.05 0.69 -4.61
C MET A 1 -14.91 0.33 -3.69
N ILE A 2 -14.47 1.28 -2.85
CA ILE A 2 -13.51 0.98 -1.78
C ILE A 2 -14.25 0.39 -0.58
N ARG A 3 -13.69 -0.67 0.01
CA ARG A 3 -14.20 -1.29 1.23
C ARG A 3 -13.07 -1.96 2.00
N GLU A 4 -13.31 -2.28 3.26
CA GLU A 4 -12.41 -3.13 4.04
C GLU A 4 -12.20 -4.49 3.37
N ARG A 5 -10.94 -4.95 3.40
CA ARG A 5 -10.54 -6.29 3.00
C ARG A 5 -11.17 -7.29 3.95
N ARG A 6 -11.66 -8.40 3.41
CA ARG A 6 -12.14 -9.56 4.14
C ARG A 6 -11.26 -10.76 3.85
N GLU A 7 -11.35 -11.79 4.68
CA GLU A 7 -10.66 -13.07 4.47
C GLU A 7 -11.01 -13.68 3.09
N GLU A 8 -12.28 -13.57 2.67
CA GLU A 8 -12.76 -14.05 1.36
C GLU A 8 -12.11 -13.36 0.14
N ASP A 9 -11.44 -12.21 0.33
CA ASP A 9 -10.75 -11.51 -0.75
C ASP A 9 -9.34 -12.08 -1.04
N LEU A 10 -8.79 -12.90 -0.13
CA LEU A 10 -7.38 -13.31 -0.15
C LEU A 10 -7.01 -14.07 -1.43
N ASP A 11 -7.76 -15.13 -1.77
CA ASP A 11 -7.56 -15.90 -3.00
C ASP A 11 -7.56 -15.00 -4.24
N ARG A 12 -8.46 -13.99 -4.25
CA ARG A 12 -8.57 -13.07 -5.38
C ARG A 12 -7.38 -12.13 -5.46
N LEU A 13 -6.90 -11.63 -4.32
CA LEU A 13 -5.72 -10.77 -4.26
C LEU A 13 -4.45 -11.53 -4.67
N CYS A 14 -4.28 -12.77 -4.23
CA CYS A 14 -3.21 -13.65 -4.70
C CYS A 14 -3.25 -13.81 -6.23
N ALA A 15 -4.43 -14.09 -6.80
CA ALA A 15 -4.59 -14.20 -8.25
C ALA A 15 -4.29 -12.88 -9.00
N VAL A 16 -4.51 -11.72 -8.38
CA VAL A 16 -4.10 -10.43 -8.96
C VAL A 16 -2.58 -10.31 -8.96
N LEU A 17 -1.92 -10.58 -7.83
CA LEU A 17 -0.47 -10.53 -7.69
C LEU A 17 0.26 -11.51 -8.63
N GLU A 18 -0.33 -12.69 -8.86
CA GLU A 18 0.18 -13.67 -9.82
C GLU A 18 0.13 -13.19 -11.27
N SER A 19 -0.81 -12.29 -11.59
CA SER A 19 -0.97 -11.73 -12.93
C SER A 19 -0.08 -10.50 -13.20
N MET A 20 0.68 -10.05 -12.21
CA MET A 20 1.52 -8.86 -12.27
C MET A 20 3.00 -9.24 -12.35
N ASP A 21 3.80 -8.40 -13.00
CA ASP A 21 5.24 -8.41 -12.79
C ASP A 21 5.50 -7.91 -11.36
N ARG A 22 5.96 -8.83 -10.50
CA ARG A 22 6.15 -8.56 -9.08
C ARG A 22 7.47 -7.80 -8.86
N PRO A 23 7.48 -6.78 -8.00
CA PRO A 23 8.73 -6.24 -7.46
C PRO A 23 9.61 -7.35 -6.88
N SER A 24 10.92 -7.16 -6.98
CA SER A 24 11.89 -8.06 -6.34
C SER A 24 11.67 -8.09 -4.82
N GLY A 25 11.65 -9.30 -4.23
CA GLY A 25 11.53 -9.47 -2.78
C GLY A 25 10.14 -9.89 -2.28
N ILE A 26 9.16 -10.04 -3.17
CA ILE A 26 7.87 -10.67 -2.80
C ILE A 26 8.07 -12.19 -2.71
N PRO A 27 7.68 -12.83 -1.59
CA PRO A 27 7.85 -14.27 -1.41
C PRO A 27 6.86 -15.08 -2.27
N GLU A 28 7.10 -16.39 -2.36
CA GLU A 28 6.19 -17.32 -3.05
C GLU A 28 4.86 -17.48 -2.30
N ASP A 29 4.88 -17.47 -0.97
CA ASP A 29 3.67 -17.47 -0.14
C ASP A 29 3.01 -16.08 -0.12
N LEU A 30 2.21 -15.82 -1.14
CA LEU A 30 1.49 -14.55 -1.31
C LEU A 30 0.43 -14.33 -0.22
N SER A 31 -0.23 -15.40 0.23
CA SER A 31 -1.21 -15.35 1.30
C SER A 31 -0.57 -14.92 2.61
N GLY A 32 0.50 -15.60 3.03
CA GLY A 32 1.26 -15.24 4.21
C GLY A 32 1.86 -13.83 4.11
N TRP A 33 2.33 -13.43 2.92
CA TRP A 33 2.80 -12.07 2.70
C TRP A 33 1.70 -11.02 2.87
N LEU A 34 0.48 -11.24 2.35
CA LEU A 34 -0.63 -10.30 2.52
C LEU A 34 -1.06 -10.16 3.99
N GLU A 35 -0.82 -11.18 4.81
CA GLU A 35 -1.18 -11.24 6.23
C GLU A 35 -0.02 -10.97 7.19
N GLU A 36 1.20 -10.77 6.68
CA GLU A 36 2.44 -10.62 7.46
C GLU A 36 2.35 -9.54 8.56
N TYR A 37 1.61 -8.47 8.28
CA TYR A 37 1.51 -7.31 9.18
C TYR A 37 0.10 -7.22 9.78
N ASP A 38 0.03 -6.90 11.07
CA ASP A 38 -1.20 -6.49 11.74
C ASP A 38 -1.57 -5.07 11.27
N ALA A 39 -2.13 -5.00 10.07
CA ALA A 39 -2.46 -3.73 9.44
C ALA A 39 -3.59 -3.04 10.22
N GLU A 40 -3.36 -1.79 10.63
CA GLU A 40 -4.43 -0.93 11.16
C GLU A 40 -5.60 -0.79 10.19
N LEU A 41 -5.30 -0.88 8.89
CA LEU A 41 -6.28 -0.75 7.82
C LEU A 41 -5.86 -1.63 6.64
N SER A 42 -6.83 -2.31 6.05
CA SER A 42 -6.68 -3.02 4.78
C SER A 42 -7.88 -2.71 3.91
N TRP A 43 -7.65 -2.09 2.75
CA TRP A 43 -8.73 -1.77 1.80
C TRP A 43 -8.53 -2.45 0.48
N VAL A 44 -9.66 -2.82 -0.12
CA VAL A 44 -9.72 -3.32 -1.49
C VAL A 44 -10.58 -2.43 -2.36
N PHE A 45 -10.30 -2.45 -3.67
CA PHE A 45 -11.23 -1.91 -4.66
C PHE A 45 -12.00 -3.05 -5.33
N ASP A 46 -13.30 -3.10 -5.09
CA ASP A 46 -14.23 -4.06 -5.69
C ASP A 46 -14.93 -3.43 -6.90
N MET A 47 -14.76 -4.00 -8.08
CA MET A 47 -15.37 -3.52 -9.32
C MET A 47 -16.83 -3.96 -9.50
N ALA A 48 -17.38 -4.73 -8.58
CA ALA A 48 -18.73 -5.22 -8.78
C ALA A 48 -19.82 -4.14 -8.67
N PRO A 49 -20.95 -4.33 -9.38
CA PRO A 49 -22.15 -3.56 -9.14
C PRO A 49 -22.67 -3.85 -7.72
N VAL A 50 -23.09 -2.80 -7.00
CA VAL A 50 -23.58 -2.81 -5.61
C VAL A 50 -24.69 -3.84 -5.31
N ARG A 51 -25.31 -4.44 -6.34
CA ARG A 51 -26.48 -5.32 -6.22
C ARG A 51 -26.16 -6.82 -6.14
N VAL A 52 -24.89 -7.23 -6.18
CA VAL A 52 -24.50 -8.63 -6.00
C VAL A 52 -23.41 -8.68 -4.95
N ALA A 53 -23.63 -9.41 -3.86
CA ALA A 53 -22.61 -9.74 -2.88
C ALA A 53 -22.70 -11.25 -2.57
N PRO A 54 -21.58 -11.96 -2.38
CA PRO A 54 -20.19 -11.51 -2.55
C PRO A 54 -19.76 -11.53 -4.03
N THR A 55 -18.91 -10.59 -4.41
CA THR A 55 -18.39 -10.49 -5.77
C THR A 55 -16.90 -10.71 -5.80
N LYS A 56 -16.45 -11.70 -6.57
CA LYS A 56 -15.04 -12.03 -6.80
C LYS A 56 -14.32 -11.00 -7.70
N ASN A 57 -14.71 -9.74 -7.63
CA ASN A 57 -14.26 -8.64 -8.51
C ASN A 57 -13.37 -7.62 -7.78
N VAL A 58 -12.70 -8.05 -6.70
CA VAL A 58 -11.56 -7.31 -6.17
C VAL A 58 -10.45 -7.25 -7.22
N VAL A 59 -9.94 -6.05 -7.44
CA VAL A 59 -8.90 -5.76 -8.43
C VAL A 59 -7.74 -4.94 -7.88
N ALA A 60 -7.77 -4.51 -6.62
CA ALA A 60 -6.71 -3.72 -6.02
C ALA A 60 -6.73 -3.83 -4.50
N HIS A 61 -5.59 -3.53 -3.89
CA HIS A 61 -5.38 -3.59 -2.45
C HIS A 61 -4.43 -2.49 -1.98
N VAL A 62 -4.56 -2.13 -0.71
CA VAL A 62 -3.62 -1.29 0.03
C VAL A 62 -3.70 -1.62 1.52
N GLN A 63 -2.56 -1.57 2.22
CA GLN A 63 -2.50 -1.66 3.67
C GLN A 63 -1.94 -0.38 4.28
N VAL A 64 -2.42 -0.07 5.48
CA VAL A 64 -1.78 0.87 6.39
C VAL A 64 -1.40 0.11 7.64
N TYR A 65 -0.14 0.20 8.05
CA TYR A 65 0.38 -0.49 9.23
C TYR A 65 1.30 0.42 10.06
N GLY A 66 1.45 0.02 11.31
CA GLY A 66 2.19 0.77 12.31
C GLY A 66 3.70 0.66 12.15
N PRO A 67 4.43 1.57 12.80
CA PRO A 67 5.89 1.55 12.82
C PRO A 67 6.51 0.41 13.62
N ALA A 68 5.74 -0.26 14.48
CA ALA A 68 6.22 -1.39 15.26
C ALA A 68 6.35 -2.69 14.44
N ASP A 69 5.78 -2.71 13.23
CA ASP A 69 5.49 -3.95 12.51
C ASP A 69 6.59 -4.35 11.51
N GLY A 70 7.73 -3.64 11.46
CA GLY A 70 8.88 -4.14 10.71
C GLY A 70 10.13 -3.24 10.66
N PRO A 71 11.30 -3.80 10.26
CA PRO A 71 12.57 -3.08 10.15
C PRO A 71 12.51 -1.86 9.20
N ALA A 72 11.65 -1.94 8.18
CA ALA A 72 11.47 -0.88 7.20
C ALA A 72 10.95 0.42 7.83
N THR A 73 10.12 0.36 8.87
CA THR A 73 9.56 1.58 9.47
C THR A 73 10.54 2.28 10.43
N ALA A 74 11.42 1.52 11.10
CA ALA A 74 12.53 2.11 11.84
C ALA A 74 13.48 2.88 10.89
N ARG A 75 13.79 2.28 9.74
CA ARG A 75 14.60 2.95 8.71
C ARG A 75 13.89 4.18 8.14
N MET A 76 12.59 4.10 7.90
CA MET A 76 11.77 5.26 7.51
C MET A 76 11.83 6.39 8.54
N ALA A 77 11.74 6.09 9.83
CA ALA A 77 11.88 7.10 10.88
C ALA A 77 13.24 7.81 10.81
N GLU A 78 14.33 7.05 10.60
CA GLU A 78 15.68 7.60 10.40
C GLU A 78 15.76 8.50 9.15
N CYS A 79 15.29 8.02 8.00
CA CYS A 79 15.37 8.75 6.73
C CYS A 79 14.53 10.04 6.73
N THR A 80 13.42 10.03 7.47
CA THR A 80 12.52 11.19 7.57
C THR A 80 12.87 12.15 8.70
N GLY A 81 13.75 11.75 9.63
CA GLY A 81 14.04 12.49 10.85
C GLY A 81 12.82 12.62 11.78
N ARG A 82 11.84 11.72 11.66
CA ARG A 82 10.60 11.75 12.46
C ARG A 82 10.55 10.61 13.47
N PRO A 83 9.97 10.82 14.66
CA PRO A 83 9.71 9.74 15.59
C PRO A 83 8.84 8.66 14.92
N PRO A 84 9.11 7.35 15.12
CA PRO A 84 8.32 6.29 14.52
C PRO A 84 6.82 6.44 14.83
N GLY A 85 6.50 6.82 16.07
CA GLY A 85 5.12 7.05 16.51
C GLY A 85 4.40 8.19 15.79
N GLU A 86 5.07 9.03 15.00
CA GLU A 86 4.42 10.06 14.17
C GLU A 86 4.08 9.55 12.76
N LEU A 87 4.49 8.34 12.40
CA LEU A 87 4.39 7.80 11.04
C LEU A 87 3.35 6.67 10.96
N LEU A 88 2.74 6.53 9.79
CA LEU A 88 2.05 5.32 9.36
C LEU A 88 2.45 4.97 7.93
N ALA A 89 2.80 3.71 7.71
CA ALA A 89 3.28 3.24 6.43
C ALA A 89 2.13 2.76 5.55
N ILE A 90 2.16 3.14 4.28
CA ILE A 90 1.32 2.61 3.21
C ILE A 90 2.14 1.55 2.49
N GLY A 91 1.64 0.32 2.44
CA GLY A 91 2.31 -0.77 1.75
C GLY A 91 1.32 -1.69 1.06
N LYS A 92 1.87 -2.69 0.35
CA LYS A 92 1.11 -3.65 -0.49
C LYS A 92 0.08 -2.95 -1.38
N HIS A 93 0.44 -1.79 -1.91
CA HIS A 93 -0.43 -0.97 -2.75
C HIS A 93 -0.30 -1.42 -4.21
N PHE A 94 -1.22 -2.24 -4.66
CA PHE A 94 -1.21 -2.78 -6.02
C PHE A 94 -2.60 -2.74 -6.65
N VAL A 95 -2.60 -2.64 -7.97
CA VAL A 95 -3.81 -2.62 -8.79
C VAL A 95 -3.60 -3.55 -9.97
N LYS A 96 -4.60 -4.38 -10.25
CA LYS A 96 -4.61 -5.24 -11.43
C LYS A 96 -4.42 -4.37 -12.69
N PRO A 97 -3.47 -4.71 -13.57
CA PRO A 97 -3.24 -3.96 -14.80
C PRO A 97 -4.49 -3.84 -15.66
N GLY A 98 -4.75 -2.64 -16.19
CA GLY A 98 -5.90 -2.40 -17.05
C GLY A 98 -6.27 -0.92 -17.20
N THR A 99 -7.37 -0.65 -17.91
CA THR A 99 -7.80 0.71 -18.31
C THR A 99 -7.96 1.69 -17.15
N TYR A 100 -8.28 1.20 -15.95
CA TYR A 100 -8.59 2.03 -14.77
C TYR A 100 -7.53 1.98 -13.67
N GLU A 101 -6.40 1.31 -13.93
CA GLU A 101 -5.35 1.07 -12.94
C GLU A 101 -4.95 2.34 -12.19
N TRP A 102 -4.61 3.38 -12.96
CA TRP A 102 -4.20 4.68 -12.43
C TRP A 102 -5.24 5.33 -11.51
N ASN A 103 -6.52 5.30 -11.92
CA ASN A 103 -7.60 5.94 -11.16
C ASN A 103 -7.94 5.16 -9.90
N ILE A 104 -7.88 3.83 -9.95
CA ILE A 104 -8.12 2.96 -8.80
C ILE A 104 -7.00 3.14 -7.77
N GLY A 105 -5.74 3.07 -8.21
CA GLY A 105 -4.59 3.30 -7.33
C GLY A 105 -4.62 4.68 -6.70
N ARG A 106 -4.94 5.72 -7.49
CA ARG A 106 -5.09 7.08 -6.96
C ARG A 106 -6.15 7.14 -5.87
N TYR A 107 -7.29 6.48 -6.10
CA TYR A 107 -8.41 6.53 -5.16
C TYR A 107 -8.04 5.85 -3.84
N LEU A 108 -7.46 4.65 -3.90
CA LEU A 108 -6.95 3.95 -2.70
C LEU A 108 -5.91 4.78 -1.95
N LEU A 109 -4.89 5.29 -2.65
CA LEU A 109 -3.84 6.11 -2.04
C LEU A 109 -4.41 7.34 -1.31
N ARG A 110 -5.33 8.05 -1.95
CA ARG A 110 -5.92 9.26 -1.38
C ARG A 110 -6.75 8.97 -0.13
N GLU A 111 -7.55 7.92 -0.15
CA GLU A 111 -8.28 7.50 1.05
C GLU A 111 -7.28 7.13 2.16
N SER A 112 -6.15 6.48 1.83
CA SER A 112 -5.20 6.00 2.85
C SER A 112 -4.48 7.16 3.50
N VAL A 113 -4.08 8.15 2.70
CA VAL A 113 -3.56 9.43 3.17
C VAL A 113 -4.59 10.15 4.06
N THR A 114 -5.86 10.17 3.66
CA THR A 114 -6.93 10.81 4.45
C THR A 114 -7.10 10.12 5.80
N TYR A 115 -7.11 8.79 5.82
CA TYR A 115 -7.16 7.99 7.05
C TYR A 115 -5.97 8.32 7.95
N ILE A 116 -4.73 8.21 7.45
CA ILE A 116 -3.51 8.46 8.23
C ILE A 116 -3.49 9.88 8.81
N ARG A 117 -3.84 10.89 8.00
CA ARG A 117 -3.91 12.28 8.46
C ARG A 117 -4.99 12.49 9.52
N SER A 118 -6.13 11.80 9.43
CA SER A 118 -7.17 11.85 10.46
C SER A 118 -6.71 11.31 11.82
N ARG A 119 -5.66 10.48 11.84
CA ARG A 119 -4.98 9.98 13.05
C ARG A 119 -3.90 10.94 13.57
N GLY A 120 -3.67 12.08 12.91
CA GLY A 120 -2.59 13.00 13.24
C GLY A 120 -1.20 12.45 12.92
N ARG A 121 -1.09 11.52 11.97
CA ARG A 121 0.16 10.86 11.57
C ARG A 121 0.58 11.29 10.16
N ILE A 122 1.84 11.06 9.84
CA ILE A 122 2.45 11.37 8.54
C ILE A 122 2.45 10.10 7.68
N PRO A 123 1.82 10.11 6.49
CA PRO A 123 1.89 9.00 5.56
C PRO A 123 3.29 8.83 4.99
N VAL A 124 3.77 7.59 4.99
CA VAL A 124 5.05 7.20 4.39
C VAL A 124 4.91 5.89 3.62
N LEU A 125 5.85 5.57 2.72
CA LEU A 125 5.94 4.26 2.06
C LEU A 125 7.39 3.96 1.64
N ASP A 126 7.70 2.69 1.42
CA ASP A 126 8.98 2.26 0.85
C ASP A 126 8.76 1.74 -0.57
N LEU A 127 9.20 2.50 -1.57
CA LEU A 127 8.99 2.15 -2.97
C LEU A 127 9.76 0.87 -3.36
N HIS A 128 10.85 0.53 -2.67
CA HIS A 128 11.60 -0.68 -3.00
C HIS A 128 10.81 -1.96 -2.65
N ARG A 129 10.13 -1.96 -1.50
CA ARG A 129 9.36 -3.13 -1.00
C ARG A 129 7.91 -3.15 -1.47
N ASP A 130 7.30 -1.97 -1.65
CA ASP A 130 5.86 -1.81 -1.89
C ASP A 130 5.53 -1.19 -3.25
N GLY A 131 6.53 -0.91 -4.09
CA GLY A 131 6.39 -0.21 -5.37
C GLY A 131 5.83 -1.07 -6.50
N PHE A 132 4.54 -1.42 -6.45
CA PHE A 132 3.84 -1.93 -7.64
C PHE A 132 3.43 -0.82 -8.61
N LEU A 133 3.43 0.42 -8.14
CA LEU A 133 3.20 1.62 -8.94
C LEU A 133 4.50 2.41 -9.02
N SER A 134 4.66 3.18 -10.10
CA SER A 134 5.91 3.89 -10.35
C SER A 134 6.15 5.02 -9.33
N LYS A 135 7.41 5.45 -9.20
CA LYS A 135 7.77 6.61 -8.38
C LYS A 135 6.95 7.85 -8.75
N GLU A 136 6.83 8.11 -10.05
CA GLU A 136 6.11 9.28 -10.59
C GLU A 136 4.63 9.28 -10.21
N PHE A 137 4.03 8.09 -10.05
CA PHE A 137 2.67 7.97 -9.54
C PHE A 137 2.56 8.57 -8.14
N TYR A 138 3.44 8.16 -7.22
CA TYR A 138 3.42 8.65 -5.83
C TYR A 138 3.79 10.13 -5.73
N GLU A 139 4.79 10.58 -6.50
CA GLU A 139 5.19 11.99 -6.54
C GLU A 139 4.05 12.91 -6.97
N LYS A 140 3.27 12.50 -7.98
CA LYS A 140 2.10 13.25 -8.43
C LYS A 140 1.04 13.43 -7.33
N PHE A 141 1.05 12.58 -6.31
CA PHE A 141 0.12 12.62 -5.18
C PHE A 141 0.77 13.08 -3.87
N GLY A 142 1.87 13.84 -3.97
CA GLY A 142 2.43 14.59 -2.84
C GLY A 142 3.42 13.82 -1.98
N PHE A 143 3.89 12.66 -2.46
CA PHE A 143 5.02 11.97 -1.84
C PHE A 143 6.34 12.48 -2.42
N HIS A 144 7.38 12.51 -1.59
CA HIS A 144 8.73 12.85 -2.01
C HIS A 144 9.72 11.85 -1.46
N GLU A 145 10.70 11.47 -2.28
CA GLU A 145 11.78 10.60 -1.82
C GLU A 145 12.61 11.32 -0.75
N ALA A 146 12.83 10.64 0.37
CA ALA A 146 13.78 11.04 1.39
C ALA A 146 15.13 10.36 1.13
N ASP A 147 16.22 11.07 1.40
CA ASP A 147 17.55 10.49 1.26
C ASP A 147 17.73 9.36 2.28
N SER A 148 18.00 8.15 1.79
CA SER A 148 18.20 6.96 2.63
C SER A 148 19.66 6.60 2.80
N GLY A 149 20.54 7.03 1.88
CA GLY A 149 21.91 6.52 1.76
C GLY A 149 22.05 4.99 1.58
N ASP A 150 20.93 4.26 1.45
CA ASP A 150 20.86 2.80 1.34
C ASP A 150 20.08 2.43 0.08
N PRO A 151 20.72 1.80 -0.93
CA PRO A 151 20.03 1.44 -2.16
C PRO A 151 18.94 0.37 -1.99
N GLY A 152 18.87 -0.30 -0.83
CA GLY A 152 17.84 -1.29 -0.51
C GLY A 152 16.53 -0.71 0.02
N VAL A 153 16.44 0.61 0.20
CA VAL A 153 15.24 1.30 0.70
C VAL A 153 15.02 2.58 -0.10
N THR A 154 13.80 2.81 -0.55
CA THR A 154 13.42 4.04 -1.25
C THR A 154 12.27 4.70 -0.49
N PRO A 155 12.57 5.39 0.62
CA PRO A 155 11.57 5.95 1.51
C PRO A 155 10.92 7.17 0.87
N MET A 156 9.61 7.21 0.88
CA MET A 156 8.80 8.29 0.33
C MET A 156 7.93 8.87 1.45
N VAL A 157 7.87 10.20 1.54
CA VAL A 157 7.16 10.93 2.59
C VAL A 157 6.11 11.83 1.98
N TYR A 158 4.90 11.79 2.52
CA TYR A 158 3.85 12.70 2.12
C TYR A 158 4.03 14.09 2.74
N THR A 159 4.04 15.14 1.91
CA THR A 159 4.21 16.54 2.34
C THR A 159 3.03 17.46 1.96
N GLY A 160 1.99 16.92 1.32
CA GLY A 160 0.85 17.68 0.78
C GLY A 160 -0.35 17.90 1.71
#